data_AF-A0A1J9QG55-F1
#
_entry.id   AF-A0A1J9QG55-F1
#
_cell.length_a   1.000
_cell.length_b   1.000
_cell.length_c   1.000
_cell.angle_alpha   90.00
_cell.angle_beta   90.00
_cell.angle_gamma   90.00
#
_symmetry.space_group_name_H-M   'P 1'
#
loop_
_entity.id
_entity.type
_entity.pdbx_description
1 polymer ?
#
loop_
_entity_poly.entity_id
_entity_poly.type
_entity_poly.pdbx_seq_one_letter_code
_entity_poly.pdbx_strand_id
1 'polypeptide(L)'
;MNIFRLLDLLWTFTDSAYNTIFKLLFISSSAYTIYLMVNDYKPTHDPNIDTFKVQYLLGASAVLGILFPPRYEFAEILWAFSIWLESVAILPQLFMLQRTGEADTITTHYLFALGIYRALYIPNWIYRYFADGFFEPISVVAGVIQTILYSDFFWIYYTKFVVPPSFLACPAPAPAPVLPGFEMSAC
;
A
#
# COMPACT_ATOMS: atom_id res chain seq x y z
N MET A 1 -1.86 -7.17 6.63
CA MET A 1 -2.43 -7.95 7.75
C MET A 1 -2.55 -9.40 7.30
N ASN A 2 -1.64 -10.29 7.74
CA ASN A 2 -1.64 -11.70 7.33
C ASN A 2 -2.45 -12.56 8.31
N ILE A 3 -3.68 -12.92 7.93
CA ILE A 3 -4.59 -13.77 8.71
C ILE A 3 -3.97 -15.15 9.02
N PHE A 4 -3.07 -15.64 8.17
CA PHE A 4 -2.44 -16.95 8.30
C PHE A 4 -1.36 -17.00 9.38
N ARG A 5 -0.87 -15.84 9.84
CA ARG A 5 0.01 -15.74 11.01
C ARG A 5 -0.72 -16.07 12.32
N LEU A 6 -2.06 -16.10 12.29
CA LEU A 6 -2.91 -16.54 13.40
C LEU A 6 -2.82 -18.05 13.63
N LEU A 7 -2.74 -18.85 12.55
CA LEU A 7 -2.55 -20.31 12.65
C LEU A 7 -1.17 -20.68 13.21
N ASP A 8 -0.13 -19.93 12.82
CA ASP A 8 1.24 -20.11 13.34
C ASP A 8 1.36 -19.74 14.83
N LEU A 9 0.57 -18.76 15.30
CA LEU A 9 0.53 -18.35 16.72
C LEU A 9 -0.07 -19.44 17.62
N LEU A 10 -1.03 -20.23 17.13
CA LEU A 10 -1.69 -21.27 17.92
C LEU A 10 -0.83 -22.52 18.10
N TRP A 11 0.21 -22.72 17.27
CA TRP A 11 1.05 -23.92 17.30
C TRP A 11 2.46 -23.65 17.84
N THR A 12 2.98 -22.42 17.72
CA THR A 12 4.34 -22.04 18.15
C THR A 12 4.29 -20.96 19.25
N PHE A 13 4.02 -21.39 20.49
CA PHE A 13 4.10 -20.54 21.69
C PHE A 13 5.51 -20.44 22.30
N THR A 14 6.50 -21.16 21.75
CA THR A 14 7.66 -21.65 22.54
C THR A 14 8.99 -20.92 22.30
N ASP A 15 9.15 -20.07 21.27
CA ASP A 15 10.51 -19.62 20.89
C ASP A 15 11.02 -18.33 21.57
N SER A 16 10.18 -17.33 21.88
CA SER A 16 10.60 -16.11 22.64
C SER A 16 9.41 -15.21 23.02
N ALA A 17 9.37 -14.72 24.26
CA ALA A 17 8.34 -13.80 24.75
C ALA A 17 8.25 -12.49 23.95
N TYR A 18 9.37 -12.02 23.39
CA TYR A 18 9.38 -10.83 22.54
C TYR A 18 8.54 -11.02 21.27
N ASN A 19 8.71 -12.16 20.60
CA ASN A 19 8.01 -12.46 19.34
C ASN A 19 6.50 -12.64 19.56
N THR A 20 6.10 -13.25 20.68
CA THR A 20 4.68 -13.43 21.02
C THR A 20 4.00 -12.11 21.39
N ILE A 21 4.66 -11.24 22.16
CA ILE A 21 4.15 -9.91 22.51
C ILE A 21 3.99 -9.03 21.25
N PHE A 22 5.00 -8.99 20.37
CA PHE A 22 4.93 -8.20 19.14
C PHE A 22 3.83 -8.70 18.19
N LYS A 23 3.64 -10.03 18.08
CA LYS A 23 2.54 -10.64 17.33
C LYS A 23 1.17 -10.23 17.92
N LEU A 24 1.00 -10.30 19.24
CA LEU A 24 -0.24 -9.94 19.93
C LEU A 24 -0.59 -8.46 19.76
N LEU A 25 0.37 -7.55 19.96
CA LEU A 25 0.16 -6.11 19.79
C LEU A 25 -0.25 -5.74 18.35
N PHE A 26 0.35 -6.39 17.35
CA PHE A 26 0.01 -6.15 15.95
C PHE A 26 -1.42 -6.61 15.63
N ILE A 27 -1.86 -7.73 16.20
CA ILE A 27 -3.22 -8.26 16.01
C ILE A 27 -4.24 -7.39 16.76
N SER A 28 -3.98 -7.04 18.01
CA SER A 28 -4.91 -6.26 18.83
C SER A 28 -5.11 -4.85 18.27
N SER A 29 -4.03 -4.17 17.86
CA SER A 29 -4.12 -2.84 17.23
C SER A 29 -4.90 -2.89 15.92
N SER A 30 -4.66 -3.89 15.08
CA SER A 30 -5.35 -3.98 13.80
C SER A 30 -6.84 -4.35 13.96
N ALA A 31 -7.17 -5.24 14.91
CA ALA A 31 -8.56 -5.53 15.27
C ALA A 31 -9.27 -4.31 15.86
N TYR A 32 -8.57 -3.51 16.66
CA TYR A 32 -9.08 -2.27 17.22
C TYR A 32 -9.37 -1.23 16.14
N THR A 33 -8.50 -1.08 15.13
CA THR A 33 -8.76 -0.21 13.97
C THR A 33 -10.03 -0.61 13.23
N ILE A 34 -10.22 -1.92 12.99
CA ILE A 34 -11.44 -2.44 12.33
C ILE A 34 -12.68 -2.17 13.20
N TYR A 35 -12.59 -2.39 14.51
CA TYR A 35 -13.67 -2.12 15.45
C TYR A 35 -14.12 -0.65 15.40
N LEU A 36 -13.17 0.28 15.43
CA LEU A 36 -13.44 1.71 15.32
C LEU A 36 -14.08 2.08 13.97
N MET A 37 -13.61 1.51 12.86
CA MET A 37 -14.18 1.75 11.53
C MET A 37 -15.62 1.25 11.39
N VAL A 38 -15.94 0.08 11.96
CA VAL A 38 -17.24 -0.56 11.81
C VAL A 38 -18.30 0.02 12.77
N ASN A 39 -17.90 0.45 13.96
CA ASN A 39 -18.82 0.89 14.99
C ASN A 39 -18.87 2.42 15.12
N ASP A 40 -17.76 3.04 15.52
CA ASP A 40 -17.75 4.43 15.95
C ASP A 40 -17.67 5.42 14.77
N TYR A 41 -16.99 5.06 13.68
CA TYR A 41 -16.84 5.89 12.48
C TYR A 41 -17.77 5.51 11.31
N LYS A 42 -18.74 4.62 11.56
CA LYS A 42 -19.74 4.20 10.58
C LYS A 42 -20.55 5.37 9.95
N PRO A 43 -20.91 6.45 10.69
CA PRO A 43 -21.70 7.56 10.13
C PRO A 43 -20.92 8.47 9.17
N THR A 44 -19.59 8.46 9.23
CA THR A 44 -18.71 9.27 8.36
C THR A 44 -18.33 8.52 7.07
N HIS A 45 -18.77 7.27 6.93
CA HIS A 45 -18.49 6.42 5.79
C HIS A 45 -19.50 6.70 4.67
N ASP A 46 -19.09 7.48 3.65
CA ASP A 46 -19.89 7.70 2.45
C ASP A 46 -19.71 6.51 1.48
N PRO A 47 -20.74 5.67 1.28
CA PRO A 47 -20.64 4.47 0.44
C PRO A 47 -20.47 4.80 -1.06
N ASN A 48 -20.68 6.06 -1.47
CA ASN A 48 -20.51 6.46 -2.86
C ASN A 48 -19.04 6.64 -3.27
N ILE A 49 -18.14 6.82 -2.29
CA ILE A 49 -16.70 7.01 -2.55
C ILE A 49 -15.98 5.65 -2.60
N ASP A 50 -16.40 4.66 -1.80
CA ASP A 50 -15.81 3.31 -1.75
C ASP A 50 -16.43 2.34 -2.78
N THR A 51 -16.31 2.70 -4.07
CA THR A 51 -16.79 1.89 -5.20
C THR A 51 -15.84 0.75 -5.59
N PHE A 52 -14.76 0.53 -4.83
CA PHE A 52 -13.72 -0.39 -5.20
C PHE A 52 -14.15 -1.85 -4.94
N LYS A 53 -14.29 -2.65 -6.00
CA LYS A 53 -14.72 -4.05 -5.91
C LYS A 53 -13.59 -4.94 -5.38
N VAL A 54 -13.49 -5.06 -4.06
CA VAL A 54 -12.50 -5.90 -3.34
C VAL A 54 -12.52 -7.36 -3.82
N GLN A 55 -13.65 -7.85 -4.34
CA GLN A 55 -13.78 -9.18 -4.92
C GLN A 55 -12.78 -9.45 -6.05
N TYR A 56 -12.44 -8.46 -6.87
CA TYR A 56 -11.46 -8.64 -7.94
C TYR A 56 -10.04 -8.82 -7.40
N LEU A 57 -9.68 -8.10 -6.33
CA LEU A 57 -8.38 -8.28 -5.67
C LEU A 57 -8.28 -9.64 -5.00
N LEU A 58 -9.34 -10.07 -4.32
CA LEU A 58 -9.40 -11.38 -3.68
C LEU A 58 -9.30 -12.50 -4.73
N GLY A 59 -10.01 -12.37 -5.85
CA GLY A 59 -9.94 -13.31 -6.96
C GLY A 59 -8.55 -13.35 -7.60
N ALA A 60 -7.97 -12.20 -7.93
CA ALA A 60 -6.65 -12.12 -8.56
C ALA A 60 -5.54 -12.70 -7.65
N SER A 61 -5.57 -12.38 -6.35
CA SER A 61 -4.63 -12.94 -5.37
C SER A 61 -4.81 -14.44 -5.17
N ALA A 62 -6.05 -14.95 -5.17
CA ALA A 62 -6.33 -16.38 -5.09
C ALA A 62 -5.80 -17.14 -6.31
N VAL A 63 -6.02 -16.61 -7.52
CA VAL A 63 -5.51 -17.20 -8.76
C VAL A 63 -3.98 -17.25 -8.74
N LEU A 64 -3.31 -16.16 -8.36
CA LEU A 64 -1.84 -16.12 -8.28
C LEU A 64 -1.28 -17.05 -7.19
N GLY A 65 -1.96 -17.16 -6.05
CA GLY A 65 -1.59 -18.08 -4.96
C GLY A 65 -1.70 -19.56 -5.34
N ILE A 66 -2.69 -19.92 -6.16
CA ILE A 66 -2.86 -21.29 -6.67
C ILE A 66 -1.92 -21.60 -7.84
N LEU A 67 -1.58 -20.60 -8.67
CA LEU A 67 -0.74 -20.78 -9.85
C LEU A 67 0.76 -20.89 -9.52
N PHE A 68 1.22 -20.16 -8.51
CA PHE A 68 2.63 -20.12 -8.10
C PHE A 68 2.87 -20.51 -6.62
N PRO A 69 2.42 -21.69 -6.15
CA PRO A 69 2.76 -22.14 -4.82
C PRO A 69 4.19 -22.71 -4.78
N PRO A 70 4.97 -22.48 -3.71
CA PRO A 70 6.30 -23.07 -3.57
C PRO A 70 6.23 -24.61 -3.45
N ARG A 71 5.17 -25.13 -2.82
CA ARG A 71 4.80 -26.55 -2.78
C ARG A 71 3.28 -26.67 -2.84
N TYR A 72 2.74 -27.69 -3.50
CA TYR A 72 1.29 -27.94 -3.60
C TYR A 72 0.72 -28.56 -2.32
N GLU A 73 0.98 -27.91 -1.19
CA GLU A 73 0.35 -28.21 0.10
C GLU A 73 -0.65 -27.09 0.43
N PHE A 74 -1.76 -27.45 1.08
CA PHE A 74 -2.80 -26.47 1.42
C PHE A 74 -2.25 -25.29 2.24
N ALA A 75 -1.33 -25.55 3.18
CA ALA A 75 -0.69 -24.51 3.98
C ALA A 75 0.17 -23.54 3.14
N GLU A 76 0.89 -24.06 2.14
CA GLU A 76 1.80 -23.30 1.27
C GLU A 76 1.03 -22.47 0.23
N ILE A 77 -0.08 -23.01 -0.28
CA ILE A 77 -1.00 -22.27 -1.18
C ILE A 77 -1.63 -21.09 -0.41
N LEU A 78 -2.08 -21.31 0.82
CA LEU A 78 -2.62 -20.26 1.67
C LEU A 78 -1.56 -19.21 2.05
N TRP A 79 -0.32 -19.64 2.30
CA TRP A 79 0.80 -18.74 2.55
C TRP A 79 1.10 -17.86 1.32
N ALA A 80 1.22 -18.46 0.13
CA ALA A 80 1.42 -17.74 -1.12
C ALA A 80 0.27 -16.74 -1.39
N PHE A 81 -0.98 -17.19 -1.21
CA PHE A 81 -2.16 -16.32 -1.28
C PHE A 81 -2.07 -15.11 -0.34
N SER A 82 -1.61 -15.29 0.90
CA SER A 82 -1.42 -14.20 1.86
C SER A 82 -0.46 -13.13 1.35
N ILE A 83 0.66 -13.54 0.77
CA ILE A 83 1.70 -12.64 0.26
C ILE A 83 1.16 -11.84 -0.95
N TRP A 84 0.46 -12.50 -1.87
CA TRP A 84 -0.17 -11.81 -3.01
C TRP A 84 -1.25 -10.84 -2.55
N LEU A 85 -2.13 -11.25 -1.64
CA LEU A 85 -3.19 -10.39 -1.10
C LEU A 85 -2.59 -9.18 -0.37
N GLU A 86 -1.52 -9.36 0.40
CA GLU A 86 -0.85 -8.27 1.11
C GLU A 86 -0.29 -7.21 0.15
N SER A 87 0.23 -7.60 -1.01
CA SER A 87 0.75 -6.66 -2.01
C SER A 87 -0.35 -5.76 -2.59
N VAL A 88 -1.57 -6.25 -2.72
CA VAL A 88 -2.70 -5.53 -3.36
C VAL A 88 -3.70 -4.93 -2.37
N ALA A 89 -3.68 -5.34 -1.10
CA ALA A 89 -4.64 -4.90 -0.08
C ALA A 89 -4.61 -3.40 0.21
N ILE A 90 -3.54 -2.68 -0.19
CA ILE A 90 -3.42 -1.23 -0.02
C ILE A 90 -4.18 -0.43 -1.10
N LEU A 91 -4.52 -1.06 -2.22
CA LEU A 91 -5.13 -0.41 -3.38
C LEU A 91 -6.45 0.33 -3.08
N PRO A 92 -7.42 -0.23 -2.31
CA PRO A 92 -8.66 0.48 -2.02
C PRO A 92 -8.43 1.82 -1.30
N GLN A 93 -7.51 1.82 -0.34
CA GLN A 93 -7.13 3.02 0.41
C GLN A 93 -6.44 4.05 -0.49
N LEU A 94 -5.62 3.58 -1.44
CA LEU A 94 -4.96 4.43 -2.42
C LEU A 94 -5.97 5.07 -3.40
N PHE A 95 -6.93 4.29 -3.90
CA PHE A 95 -7.99 4.79 -4.80
C PHE A 95 -8.86 5.85 -4.15
N MET A 96 -9.16 5.68 -2.86
CA MET A 96 -9.90 6.69 -2.08
C MET A 96 -9.13 8.02 -2.03
N LEU A 97 -7.81 7.99 -1.76
CA LEU A 97 -6.98 9.20 -1.72
C LEU A 97 -6.87 9.91 -3.08
N GLN A 98 -6.79 9.14 -4.18
CA GLN A 98 -6.77 9.72 -5.52
C GLN A 98 -8.10 10.41 -5.88
N ARG A 99 -9.24 9.85 -5.45
CA ARG A 99 -10.59 10.40 -5.70
C ARG A 99 -10.88 11.66 -4.88
N THR A 100 -10.48 11.68 -3.61
CA THR A 100 -10.77 12.81 -2.72
C THR A 100 -9.92 14.04 -3.05
N GLY A 101 -8.75 13.88 -3.70
CA GLY A 101 -7.92 14.99 -4.17
C GLY A 101 -7.22 15.80 -3.08
N GLU A 102 -7.78 15.81 -1.86
CA GLU A 102 -7.19 16.27 -0.61
C GLU A 102 -6.71 15.04 0.17
N ALA A 103 -5.44 14.69 0.00
CA ALA A 103 -4.82 13.72 0.88
C ALA A 103 -4.49 14.44 2.19
N ASP A 104 -5.18 14.10 3.28
CA ASP A 104 -4.82 14.57 4.60
C ASP A 104 -3.32 14.32 4.83
N THR A 105 -2.61 15.34 5.30
CA THR A 105 -1.16 15.29 5.56
C THR A 105 -0.82 14.11 6.48
N ILE A 106 -1.67 13.82 7.46
CA ILE A 106 -1.52 12.70 8.40
C ILE A 106 -1.52 11.35 7.68
N THR A 107 -2.53 11.08 6.84
CA THR A 107 -2.65 9.80 6.10
C THR A 107 -1.47 9.61 5.15
N THR A 108 -1.02 10.72 4.57
CA THR A 108 0.09 10.71 3.62
C THR A 108 1.43 10.37 4.27
N HIS A 109 1.73 10.94 5.44
CA HIS A 109 2.92 10.58 6.21
C HIS A 109 2.88 9.13 6.72
N TYR A 110 1.70 8.64 7.11
CA TYR A 110 1.52 7.23 7.49
C TYR A 110 1.87 6.27 6.34
N LEU A 111 1.31 6.52 5.15
CA LEU A 111 1.60 5.71 3.96
C LEU A 111 3.07 5.82 3.54
N PHE A 112 3.68 6.99 3.68
CA PHE A 112 5.09 7.21 3.40
C PHE A 112 6.00 6.38 4.32
N ALA A 113 5.74 6.41 5.63
CA ALA A 113 6.50 5.62 6.60
C ALA A 113 6.32 4.11 6.36
N LEU A 114 5.10 3.67 6.03
CA LEU A 114 4.81 2.27 5.70
C LEU A 114 5.55 1.81 4.43
N GLY A 115 5.59 2.67 3.41
CA GLY A 115 6.31 2.42 2.16
C GLY A 115 7.83 2.36 2.36
N ILE A 116 8.42 3.27 3.15
CA ILE A 116 9.85 3.24 3.48
C ILE A 116 10.20 1.99 4.28
N TYR A 117 9.39 1.61 5.26
CA TYR A 117 9.57 0.37 6.02
C TYR A 117 9.70 -0.84 5.08
N ARG A 118 8.86 -0.90 4.03
CA ARG A 118 8.94 -1.95 3.00
C ARG A 118 10.12 -1.78 2.05
N ALA A 119 10.49 -0.57 1.64
CA ALA A 119 11.66 -0.33 0.80
C ALA A 119 12.97 -0.76 1.50
N LEU A 120 13.06 -0.56 2.82
CA LEU A 120 14.19 -1.02 3.65
C LEU A 120 14.31 -2.55 3.73
N TYR A 121 13.27 -3.31 3.38
CA TYR A 121 13.37 -4.76 3.25
C TYR A 121 14.14 -5.19 1.98
N ILE A 122 14.20 -4.36 0.93
CA ILE A 122 14.89 -4.70 -0.32
C ILE A 122 16.40 -4.91 -0.08
N PRO A 123 17.14 -3.97 0.57
CA PRO A 123 18.54 -4.21 0.93
C PRO A 123 18.73 -5.41 1.86
N ASN A 124 17.76 -5.70 2.73
CA ASN A 124 17.85 -6.85 3.63
C ASN A 124 17.80 -8.19 2.85
N TRP A 125 16.95 -8.31 1.84
CA TRP A 125 16.93 -9.49 0.95
C TRP A 125 18.24 -9.65 0.19
N ILE A 126 18.79 -8.53 -0.30
CA ILE A 126 20.09 -8.53 -0.98
C ILE A 126 21.19 -9.02 -0.03
N TYR A 127 21.23 -8.50 1.21
CA TYR A 127 22.19 -8.94 2.21
C TYR A 127 22.06 -10.44 2.53
N ARG A 128 20.84 -10.94 2.75
CA ARG A 128 20.60 -12.37 3.02
C ARG A 128 20.94 -13.27 1.84
N TYR A 129 20.73 -12.79 0.61
CA TYR A 129 21.13 -13.52 -0.59
C TYR A 129 22.64 -13.72 -0.65
N PHE A 130 23.42 -12.67 -0.34
CA PHE A 130 24.88 -12.74 -0.34
C PHE A 130 25.47 -13.45 0.89
N ALA A 131 24.83 -13.35 2.07
CA ALA A 131 25.35 -13.90 3.32
C ALA A 131 24.91 -15.36 3.58
N ASP A 132 23.63 -15.67 3.37
CA ASP A 132 23.02 -16.96 3.76
C ASP A 132 22.68 -17.86 2.56
N GLY A 133 22.77 -17.35 1.33
CA GLY A 133 22.40 -18.08 0.10
C GLY A 133 20.91 -18.43 -0.01
N PHE A 134 20.07 -17.86 0.87
CA PHE A 134 18.63 -18.15 0.93
C PHE A 134 17.85 -17.17 0.05
N PHE A 135 17.12 -17.70 -0.95
CA PHE A 135 16.34 -16.88 -1.90
C PHE A 135 14.89 -17.37 -1.98
N GLU A 136 13.96 -16.52 -1.55
CA GLU A 136 12.51 -16.76 -1.66
C GLU A 136 11.90 -15.89 -2.78
N PRO A 137 11.81 -16.41 -4.02
CA PRO A 137 11.42 -15.61 -5.18
C PRO A 137 10.01 -14.99 -5.05
N ILE A 138 9.07 -15.68 -4.40
CA ILE A 138 7.70 -15.20 -4.20
C ILE A 138 7.68 -13.93 -3.33
N SER A 139 8.46 -13.89 -2.26
CA SER A 139 8.53 -12.73 -1.36
C SER A 139 9.15 -11.52 -2.06
N VAL A 140 10.21 -11.75 -2.86
CA VAL A 140 10.89 -10.69 -3.61
C VAL A 140 9.98 -10.11 -4.70
N VAL A 141 9.31 -10.96 -5.49
CA VAL A 141 8.44 -10.49 -6.59
C VAL A 141 7.23 -9.72 -6.04
N ALA A 142 6.55 -10.26 -5.03
CA ALA A 142 5.43 -9.56 -4.39
C ALA A 142 5.89 -8.25 -3.73
N GLY A 143 7.08 -8.25 -3.12
CA GLY A 143 7.71 -7.08 -2.53
C GLY A 143 8.06 -5.97 -3.53
N VAL A 144 8.55 -6.35 -4.71
CA VAL A 144 8.83 -5.41 -5.82
C VAL A 144 7.53 -4.81 -6.34
N ILE A 145 6.49 -5.63 -6.60
CA ILE A 145 5.17 -5.13 -7.02
C ILE A 145 4.63 -4.13 -6.01
N GLN A 146 4.73 -4.45 -4.72
CA GLN A 146 4.28 -3.59 -3.64
C GLN A 146 5.06 -2.26 -3.61
N THR A 147 6.36 -2.28 -3.85
CA THR A 147 7.19 -1.06 -3.91
C THR A 147 6.85 -0.20 -5.11
N ILE A 148 6.56 -0.80 -6.27
CA ILE A 148 6.09 -0.08 -7.46
C ILE A 148 4.75 0.59 -7.17
N LEU A 149 3.81 -0.11 -6.53
CA LEU A 149 2.52 0.48 -6.13
C LEU A 149 2.70 1.66 -5.15
N TYR A 150 3.66 1.58 -4.21
CA TYR A 150 4.00 2.72 -3.35
C TYR A 150 4.72 3.87 -4.10
N SER A 151 5.46 3.57 -5.16
CA SER A 151 6.18 4.59 -5.95
C SER A 151 5.25 5.55 -6.71
N ASP A 152 4.10 5.06 -7.19
CA ASP A 152 3.07 5.91 -7.80
C ASP A 152 2.55 6.96 -6.79
N PHE A 153 2.37 6.56 -5.54
CA PHE A 153 2.03 7.47 -4.44
C PHE A 153 3.16 8.44 -4.09
N PHE A 154 4.42 7.98 -4.03
CA PHE A 154 5.55 8.86 -3.75
C PHE A 154 5.70 9.97 -4.78
N TRP A 155 5.39 9.70 -6.05
CA TRP A 155 5.40 10.70 -7.11
C TRP A 155 4.33 11.78 -6.90
N ILE A 156 3.10 11.38 -6.58
CA ILE A 156 2.00 12.32 -6.28
C ILE A 156 2.28 13.12 -5.00
N TYR A 157 2.85 12.48 -3.97
CA TYR A 157 3.26 13.14 -2.74
C TYR A 157 4.31 14.22 -2.98
N TYR A 158 5.38 13.88 -3.70
CA TYR A 158 6.49 14.80 -3.96
C TYR A 158 6.01 16.01 -4.78
N THR A 159 5.18 15.78 -5.79
CA THR A 159 4.63 16.85 -6.64
C THR A 159 3.63 17.76 -5.91
N LYS A 160 2.88 17.25 -4.93
CA LYS A 160 1.91 18.07 -4.16
C LYS A 160 2.51 18.80 -2.95
N PHE A 161 3.49 18.21 -2.25
CA PHE A 161 3.97 18.74 -0.98
C PHE A 161 5.40 19.31 -1.02
N VAL A 162 6.24 18.86 -1.95
CA VAL A 162 7.64 19.30 -2.05
C VAL A 162 7.82 20.36 -3.13
N VAL A 163 7.06 20.29 -4.23
CA VAL A 163 7.08 21.31 -5.29
C VAL A 163 6.05 22.39 -4.98
N PRO A 164 6.46 23.62 -4.62
CA PRO A 164 5.52 24.71 -4.41
C PRO A 164 4.85 25.10 -5.74
N PRO A 165 3.56 25.49 -5.73
CA PRO A 165 2.81 25.89 -6.93
C PRO A 165 3.42 27.10 -7.65
N SER A 166 4.36 27.81 -7.05
CA SER A 166 5.11 28.91 -7.67
C SER A 166 6.05 28.48 -8.79
N PHE A 167 6.35 27.18 -8.95
CA PHE A 167 7.21 26.68 -10.04
C PHE A 167 6.45 26.22 -11.29
N LEU A 168 5.14 25.96 -11.18
CA LEU A 168 4.26 25.60 -12.32
C LEU A 168 3.50 26.81 -12.90
N ALA A 169 3.55 27.96 -12.23
CA ALA A 169 3.17 29.21 -12.86
C ALA A 169 4.25 29.54 -13.91
N CYS A 170 3.96 29.22 -15.18
CA CYS A 170 4.55 29.94 -16.29
C CYS A 170 4.53 31.44 -15.92
N PRO A 171 5.63 32.18 -16.04
CA PRO A 171 5.59 33.62 -15.80
C PRO A 171 4.43 34.17 -16.63
N ALA A 172 3.46 34.80 -15.97
CA ALA A 172 2.33 35.43 -16.64
C ALA A 172 2.92 36.24 -17.81
N PRO A 173 2.44 36.05 -19.05
CA PRO A 173 3.00 36.80 -20.17
C PRO A 173 2.92 38.28 -19.82
N ALA A 174 4.06 38.97 -19.95
CA ALA A 174 4.12 40.42 -19.78
C ALA A 174 2.94 41.04 -20.54
N PRO A 175 2.27 42.08 -19.99
CA PRO A 175 1.06 42.62 -20.61
C PRO A 175 1.34 42.96 -22.07
N ALA A 176 0.77 42.16 -22.98
CA ALA A 176 0.88 42.41 -24.40
C ALA A 176 0.14 43.72 -24.70
N PRO A 177 0.70 44.61 -25.54
CA PRO A 177 -0.03 45.78 -25.98
C PRO A 177 -1.34 45.34 -26.63
N VAL A 178 -2.45 45.90 -26.15
CA VAL A 178 -3.81 45.61 -26.61
C VAL A 178 -3.92 45.97 -28.09
N LEU A 179 -3.83 44.97 -28.98
CA LEU A 179 -4.23 45.11 -30.38
C LEU A 179 -5.67 44.61 -30.52
N PRO A 180 -6.58 45.41 -31.08
CA PRO A 180 -7.99 45.04 -31.18
C PRO A 180 -8.17 43.97 -32.26
N GLY A 181 -8.65 42.78 -31.88
CA GLY A 181 -9.37 41.89 -32.80
C GLY A 181 -8.78 40.51 -33.14
N PHE A 182 -8.13 39.80 -32.21
CA PHE A 182 -7.83 38.38 -32.43
C PHE A 182 -8.26 37.52 -31.24
N GLU A 183 -9.26 36.65 -31.47
CA GLU A 183 -9.72 35.63 -30.53
C GLU A 183 -8.58 34.66 -30.20
N MET A 184 -8.34 34.40 -28.91
CA MET A 184 -7.33 33.43 -28.48
C MET A 184 -8.05 32.12 -28.13
N SER A 185 -7.84 31.09 -28.96
CA SER A 185 -8.18 29.72 -28.64
C SER A 185 -7.46 29.32 -27.35
N ALA A 186 -8.24 28.92 -26.36
CA ALA A 186 -7.76 28.35 -25.10
C ALA A 186 -7.03 27.02 -25.36
N CYS A 187 -6.03 26.72 -24.52
CA CYS A 187 -5.81 25.34 -24.08
C CYS A 187 -7.01 24.89 -23.22
#